data_AF-A0A2T6KG25-F1
#
_entry.id   AF-A0A2T6KG25-F1
#
_cell.length_a   1.000
_cell.length_b   1.000
_cell.length_c   1.000
_cell.angle_alpha   90.00
_cell.angle_beta   90.00
_cell.angle_gamma   90.00
#
_symmetry.space_group_name_H-M   'P 1'
#
loop_
_entity.id
_entity.type
_entity.pdbx_description
1 polymer ?
#
loop_
_entity_poly.entity_id
_entity_poly.type
_entity_poly.pdbx_seq_one_letter_code
_entity_poly.pdbx_strand_id
1 'polypeptide(L)'
;MNLFEGEIAKELGADKAYGIRPEHVELSATEGKWPGAVRHVERLGADNTMHLSNDRLGNFLARVEGHRTFQPGEAVFATPKPERVIRF
;
A
#
# COMPACT_ATOMS: atom_id res chain seq x y z
N MET A 1 -5.18 7.53 4.40
CA MET A 1 -6.10 6.76 3.54
C MET A 1 -5.47 6.69 2.16
N ASN A 2 -5.41 5.53 1.51
CA ASN A 2 -5.03 5.45 0.10
C ASN A 2 -6.30 5.52 -0.74
N LEU A 3 -6.38 6.49 -1.65
CA LEU A 3 -7.52 6.69 -2.53
C LEU A 3 -7.00 6.75 -3.96
N PHE A 4 -7.52 5.88 -4.81
CA PHE A 4 -7.20 5.84 -6.23
C PHE A 4 -8.46 6.15 -7.03
N GLU A 5 -8.34 6.97 -8.06
CA GLU A 5 -9.45 7.48 -8.87
C GLU A 5 -9.17 7.28 -10.36
N GLY A 6 -10.20 7.43 -11.20
CA GLY A 6 -10.06 7.32 -12.65
C GLY A 6 -9.86 5.87 -13.14
N GLU A 7 -9.06 5.69 -14.19
CA GLU A 7 -8.91 4.37 -14.85
C GLU A 7 -8.35 3.30 -13.91
N ILE A 8 -7.41 3.64 -13.05
CA ILE A 8 -6.86 2.68 -12.07
C ILE A 8 -7.92 2.21 -11.07
N ALA A 9 -8.88 3.07 -10.70
CA ALA A 9 -9.98 2.67 -9.82
C ALA A 9 -10.90 1.66 -10.52
N LYS A 10 -11.22 1.89 -11.79
CA LYS A 10 -12.03 0.99 -12.62
C LYS A 10 -11.36 -0.37 -12.79
N GLU A 11 -10.04 -0.39 -13.07
CA GLU A 11 -9.26 -1.63 -13.14
C GLU A 11 -9.27 -2.42 -11.82
N LEU A 12 -9.33 -1.72 -10.69
CA LEU A 12 -9.46 -2.32 -9.36
C LEU A 12 -10.91 -2.66 -8.98
N GLY A 13 -11.87 -2.44 -9.89
CA GLY A 13 -13.28 -2.77 -9.77
C GLY A 13 -14.13 -1.72 -9.04
N ALA A 14 -13.73 -0.45 -9.03
CA ALA A 14 -14.51 0.67 -8.49
C ALA A 14 -14.88 1.68 -9.59
N ASP A 15 -16.13 2.13 -9.61
CA ASP A 15 -16.64 3.00 -10.68
C ASP A 15 -16.09 4.43 -10.58
N LYS A 16 -15.94 4.94 -9.35
CA LYS A 16 -15.44 6.28 -9.05
C LYS A 16 -14.10 6.23 -8.33
N ALA A 17 -14.03 5.50 -7.22
CA ALA A 17 -12.86 5.51 -6.36
C ALA A 17 -12.64 4.21 -5.60
N TYR A 18 -11.38 3.78 -5.56
CA TYR A 18 -10.92 2.65 -4.77
C TYR A 18 -10.20 3.16 -3.51
N GLY A 19 -10.70 2.80 -2.34
CA GLY A 19 -10.13 3.17 -1.05
C GLY A 19 -9.60 1.97 -0.27
N ILE A 20 -8.35 2.04 0.21
CA ILE A 20 -7.82 1.12 1.23
C ILE A 20 -7.06 1.87 2.33
N ARG A 21 -7.31 1.52 3.60
CA ARG A 21 -6.58 2.12 4.74
C ARG A 21 -5.17 1.52 4.83
N PRO A 22 -4.13 2.29 5.22
CA PRO A 22 -2.77 1.79 5.29
C PRO A 22 -2.59 0.54 6.16
N GLU A 23 -3.32 0.44 7.27
CA GLU A 23 -3.32 -0.73 8.17
C GLU A 23 -4.00 -1.99 7.59
N HIS A 24 -4.68 -1.84 6.45
CA HIS A 24 -5.29 -2.94 5.71
C HIS A 24 -4.49 -3.29 4.44
N VAL A 25 -3.24 -2.83 4.34
CA VAL A 25 -2.29 -3.19 3.29
C VAL A 25 -1.18 -4.02 3.91
N GLU A 26 -1.04 -5.27 3.46
CA GLU A 26 0.03 -6.15 3.88
C GLU A 26 1.24 -6.00 2.98
N LEU A 27 2.43 -5.97 3.57
CA LEU A 27 3.69 -5.94 2.83
C LEU A 27 4.42 -7.29 2.89
N SER A 28 5.07 -7.64 1.80
CA SER A 28 5.93 -8.80 1.65
C SER A 28 7.14 -8.46 0.78
N ALA A 29 8.27 -9.12 1.00
CA ALA A 29 9.47 -8.96 0.17
C ALA A 29 9.43 -9.82 -1.10
N THR A 30 8.55 -10.83 -1.17
CA THR A 30 8.63 -11.89 -2.19
C THR A 30 7.40 -12.00 -3.08
N GLU A 31 6.22 -11.63 -2.59
CA GLU A 31 4.97 -11.85 -3.33
C GLU A 31 3.87 -10.86 -2.94
N GLY A 32 2.95 -10.60 -3.86
CA GLY A 32 1.75 -9.83 -3.57
C GLY A 32 1.17 -9.15 -4.80
N LYS A 33 0.09 -8.39 -4.59
CA LYS A 33 -0.71 -7.86 -5.69
C LYS A 33 -0.04 -6.68 -6.40
N TRP A 34 0.57 -5.78 -5.65
CA TRP A 34 1.12 -4.54 -6.16
C TRP A 34 2.64 -4.51 -5.93
N PRO A 35 3.47 -4.75 -6.95
CA PRO A 35 4.91 -4.58 -6.83
C PRO A 35 5.24 -3.10 -6.63
N GLY A 36 6.22 -2.78 -5.81
CA GLY A 36 6.61 -1.41 -5.57
C GLY A 36 7.95 -1.30 -4.86
N ALA A 37 8.30 -0.09 -4.44
CA ALA A 37 9.51 0.17 -3.70
C ALA A 37 9.22 1.07 -2.50
N VAL A 38 9.97 0.86 -1.43
CA VAL A 38 9.92 1.73 -0.26
C VAL A 38 10.63 3.03 -0.57
N ARG A 39 9.94 4.15 -0.41
CA ARG A 39 10.51 5.50 -0.56
C ARG A 39 11.00 6.07 0.75
N HIS A 40 10.21 5.90 1.80
CA HIS A 40 10.49 6.47 3.11
C HIS A 40 9.85 5.61 4.21
N VAL A 41 10.48 5.60 5.38
CA VAL A 41 10.05 4.84 6.54
C VAL A 41 9.97 5.77 7.74
N GLU A 42 8.77 5.94 8.28
CA GLU A 42 8.55 6.63 9.55
C GLU A 42 8.47 5.59 10.67
N ARG A 43 9.40 5.64 11.63
CA ARG A 43 9.44 4.70 12.76
C ARG A 43 8.79 5.33 13.98
N LEU A 44 7.64 4.80 14.41
CA LEU A 44 6.81 5.35 15.49
C LEU A 44 6.76 4.43 16.72
N GLY A 45 7.76 3.57 16.88
CA GLY A 45 7.87 2.62 17.99
C GLY A 45 7.06 1.35 17.73
N ALA A 46 5.76 1.38 18.08
CA ALA A 46 4.88 0.21 17.94
C ALA A 46 4.53 -0.12 16.47
N ASP A 47 4.57 0.91 15.62
CA ASP A 47 4.25 0.81 14.21
C ASP A 47 5.25 1.60 13.37
N ASN A 48 5.37 1.22 12.12
CA ASN A 48 6.08 1.98 11.12
C ASN A 48 5.12 2.35 9.97
N THR A 49 5.14 3.61 9.54
CA THR A 49 4.46 4.04 8.31
C THR A 49 5.42 3.94 7.13
N MET A 50 5.02 3.15 6.14
CA MET A 50 5.77 2.92 4.91
C MET A 50 5.21 3.81 3.82
N HIS A 51 6.05 4.66 3.24
CA HIS A 51 5.74 5.36 1.99
C HIS A 51 6.25 4.52 0.83
N LEU A 52 5.34 4.16 -0.07
CA LEU A 52 5.60 3.24 -1.17
C LEU A 52 5.37 3.94 -2.50
N SER A 53 6.11 3.53 -3.52
CA SER A 53 5.86 3.89 -4.91
C SER A 53 5.54 2.65 -5.74
N ASN A 54 4.53 2.76 -6.58
CA ASN A 54 4.18 1.78 -7.61
C ASN A 54 3.94 2.52 -8.94
N ASP A 55 4.38 1.91 -10.04
CA ASP A 55 4.38 2.56 -11.36
C ASP A 55 2.97 2.86 -11.90
N ARG A 56 1.95 2.10 -11.48
CA ARG A 56 0.56 2.25 -11.95
C ARG A 56 -0.34 2.97 -10.95
N LEU A 57 -0.16 2.71 -9.65
CA LEU A 57 -0.95 3.27 -8.55
C LEU A 57 -0.42 4.62 -8.07
N GLY A 58 0.84 4.95 -8.40
CA GLY A 58 1.54 6.09 -7.84
C GLY A 58 2.02 5.82 -6.41
N ASN A 59 2.06 6.88 -5.60
CA ASN A 59 2.53 6.79 -4.22
C ASN A 59 1.37 6.44 -3.28
N PHE A 60 1.61 5.53 -2.34
CA PHE A 60 0.63 5.13 -1.34
C PHE A 60 1.32 4.70 -0.03
N LEU A 61 0.51 4.46 0.99
CA LEU A 61 0.98 4.15 2.33
C LEU A 61 0.63 2.73 2.76
N ALA A 62 1.49 2.12 3.55
CA ALA A 62 1.15 0.93 4.35
C ALA A 62 1.58 1.16 5.80
N ARG A 63 0.84 0.60 6.75
CA ARG A 63 1.25 0.58 8.17
C ARG A 63 1.61 -0.85 8.54
N VAL A 64 2.81 -1.04 9.07
CA VAL A 64 3.31 -2.34 9.50
C VAL A 64 3.75 -2.28 10.96
N GLU A 65 3.79 -3.42 11.62
CA GLU A 65 4.24 -3.52 13.00
C GLU A 65 5.71 -3.07 13.14
N GLY A 66 6.04 -2.46 14.28
CA GLY A 66 7.32 -1.80 14.53
C GLY A 66 8.55 -2.69 14.37
N HIS A 67 8.41 -3.99 14.62
CA HIS A 67 9.49 -4.97 14.49
C HIS A 67 9.79 -5.34 13.03
N ARG A 68 8.88 -5.06 12.08
CA ARG A 68 9.12 -5.31 10.66
C ARG A 68 10.01 -4.22 10.10
N THR A 69 11.12 -4.63 9.50
CA THR A 69 12.12 -3.70 8.94
C THR A 69 12.16 -3.82 7.43
N PHE A 70 11.78 -2.74 6.76
CA PHE A 70 12.04 -2.50 5.35
C PHE A 70 12.93 -1.26 5.23
N GLN A 71 13.70 -1.15 4.16
CA GLN A 71 14.58 -0.01 3.92
C GLN A 71 14.16 0.81 2.70
N PRO A 72 14.38 2.14 2.68
CA PRO A 72 14.26 2.92 1.46
C PRO A 72 15.06 2.30 0.31
N GLY A 73 14.45 2.23 -0.87
CA GLY A 73 14.98 1.56 -2.07
C GLY A 73 14.68 0.07 -2.15
N GLU A 74 14.18 -0.56 -1.09
CA GLU A 74 13.84 -1.98 -1.09
C GLU A 74 12.60 -2.25 -1.94
N ALA A 75 12.69 -3.27 -2.80
CA ALA A 75 11.56 -3.77 -3.56
C ALA A 75 10.63 -4.58 -2.64
N VAL A 76 9.35 -4.26 -2.68
CA VAL A 76 8.32 -4.89 -1.86
C VAL A 76 7.07 -5.14 -2.69
N PHE A 77 6.22 -6.00 -2.20
CA PHE A 77 4.87 -6.20 -2.69
C PHE A 77 3.87 -5.75 -1.64
N ALA A 78 2.83 -5.05 -2.08
CA ALA A 78 1.73 -4.61 -1.26
C ALA A 78 0.43 -5.32 -1.67
N THR A 79 -0.30 -5.85 -0.69
CA THR A 79 -1.56 -6.56 -0.93
C THR A 79 -2.67 -5.95 -0.07
N PRO A 80 -3.71 -5.36 -0.68
CA PRO A 80 -4.86 -4.87 0.08
C PRO A 80 -5.70 -6.05 0.59
N LYS A 81 -6.16 -5.98 1.84
CA LYS A 81 -7.12 -6.94 2.40
C LYS A 81 -8.47 -6.79 1.71
N PRO A 82 -8.94 -7.75 0.89
CA PRO A 82 -10.10 -7.58 0.01
C PRO A 82 -11.39 -7.17 0.72
N GLU A 83 -11.60 -7.70 1.93
CA GLU A 83 -12.75 -7.44 2.79
C GLU A 83 -12.77 -6.05 3.43
N ARG A 84 -11.65 -5.31 3.33
CA ARG A 84 -11.49 -3.96 3.89
C ARG A 84 -11.45 -2.87 2.82
N VAL A 85 -11.59 -3.26 1.55
CA VAL A 85 -11.62 -2.33 0.42
C VAL A 85 -12.97 -1.62 0.38
N ILE A 86 -12.92 -0.29 0.27
CA ILE A 86 -14.09 0.54 0.03
C ILE A 86 -14.10 0.90 -1.46
N ARG A 87 -15.26 0.73 -2.11
CA ARG A 87 -15.46 1.06 -3.52
C ARG A 87 -16.64 2.01 -3.63
N PHE A 88 -16.46 3.05 -4.43
CA PHE A 88 -17.46 4.06 -4.74
C PHE A 88 -17.72 4.12 -6.24
#